data_AF-A0A2G0Q9X8-F1
#
_entry.id   AF-A0A2G0Q9X8-F1
#
_cell.length_a   1.000
_cell.length_b   1.000
_cell.length_c   1.000
_cell.angle_alpha   90.00
_cell.angle_beta   90.00
_cell.angle_gamma   90.00
#
_symmetry.space_group_name_H-M   'P 1'
#
loop_
_entity.id
_entity.type
_entity.pdbx_description
1 polymer ?
#
loop_
_entity_poly.entity_id
_entity_poly.type
_entity_poly.pdbx_seq_one_letter_code
_entity_poly.pdbx_strand_id
1 'polypeptide(L)' 'MRYDIVRFKLFSHMLLMQHSGITLSDTILHDDETIKHYIKEGLSPVDAINQIGIPIKASEVSISY' A
#
# COMPACT_ATOMS: atom_id res chain seq x y z
N MET A 1 -13.89 2.75 -8.96
CA MET A 1 -13.80 2.66 -7.49
C MET A 1 -13.48 1.25 -6.98
N ARG A 2 -14.32 0.22 -7.19
CA ARG A 2 -14.01 -1.16 -6.72
C ARG A 2 -12.69 -1.70 -7.29
N TYR A 3 -12.43 -1.46 -8.58
CA TYR A 3 -11.16 -1.85 -9.21
C TYR A 3 -9.96 -1.12 -8.62
N ASP A 4 -10.10 0.18 -8.35
CA ASP A 4 -9.03 1.02 -7.80
C ASP A 4 -8.63 0.57 -6.39
N ILE A 5 -9.62 0.22 -5.55
CA ILE A 5 -9.41 -0.33 -4.21
C ILE A 5 -8.63 -1.65 -4.29
N VAL A 6 -9.07 -2.57 -5.14
CA VAL A 6 -8.40 -3.88 -5.32
C VAL A 6 -6.96 -3.67 -5.79
N ARG A 7 -6.75 -2.79 -6.77
CA ARG A 7 -5.42 -2.48 -7.31
C ARG A 7 -4.51 -1.88 -6.23
N PHE A 8 -5.03 -0.95 -5.43
CA PHE A 8 -4.30 -0.35 -4.33
C PHE A 8 -3.87 -1.40 -3.30
N LYS A 9 -4.81 -2.24 -2.84
CA LYS A 9 -4.54 -3.31 -1.88
C LYS A 9 -3.51 -4.31 -2.39
N LEU A 10 -3.58 -4.68 -3.66
CA LEU A 10 -2.63 -5.58 -4.29
C LEU A 10 -1.21 -5.00 -4.26
N PHE A 11 -1.05 -3.74 -4.66
CA PHE A 11 0.24 -3.07 -4.60
C PHE A 11 0.74 -2.88 -3.19
N SER A 12 -0.12 -2.46 -2.26
CA SER A 12 0.26 -2.34 -0.85
C SER A 12 0.74 -3.67 -0.28
N HIS A 13 0.04 -4.76 -0.60
CA HIS A 13 0.42 -6.10 -0.16
C HIS A 13 1.81 -6.51 -0.69
N MET A 14 2.06 -6.32 -1.99
CA MET A 14 3.35 -6.63 -2.60
C MET A 14 4.49 -5.82 -1.96
N LEU A 15 4.26 -4.53 -1.74
CA LEU A 15 5.22 -3.63 -1.11
C LEU A 15 5.53 -4.03 0.34
N LEU A 16 4.50 -4.32 1.15
CA LEU A 16 4.66 -4.76 2.53
C LEU A 16 5.42 -6.09 2.64
N MET A 17 5.10 -7.06 1.77
CA MET A 17 5.82 -8.34 1.76
C MET A 17 7.28 -8.16 1.36
N GLN A 18 7.56 -7.34 0.34
CA GLN A 18 8.91 -7.14 -0.18
C GLN A 18 9.82 -6.39 0.81
N HIS A 19 9.29 -5.38 1.53
CA HIS A 19 10.12 -4.50 2.36
C HIS A 19 10.07 -4.80 3.85
N SER A 20 9.07 -5.53 4.32
CA SER A 20 8.87 -5.74 5.76
C SER A 20 8.46 -7.17 6.13
N GLY A 21 8.15 -8.01 5.14
CA GLY A 21 7.62 -9.36 5.40
C GLY A 21 6.24 -9.35 6.07
N ILE A 22 5.55 -8.21 6.07
CA ILE A 22 4.25 -8.00 6.69
C ILE A 22 3.16 -8.25 5.65
N THR A 23 2.01 -8.77 6.07
CA THR A 23 0.86 -8.93 5.18
C THR A 23 -0.07 -7.74 5.27
N LEU A 24 -0.83 -7.49 4.20
CA LEU A 24 -1.86 -6.44 4.19
C LEU A 24 -2.84 -6.56 5.38
N SER A 25 -3.19 -7.79 5.76
CA SER A 25 -4.10 -8.10 6.87
C SER A 25 -3.59 -7.63 8.24
N ASP A 26 -2.29 -7.45 8.39
CA ASP A 26 -1.67 -6.97 9.63
C ASP A 26 -1.71 -5.43 9.74
N THR A 27 -2.28 -4.74 8.73
CA THR A 27 -2.29 -3.27 8.63
C THR A 27 -3.70 -2.74 8.43
N ILE A 28 -3.91 -1.43 8.67
CA ILE A 28 -5.20 -0.76 8.38
C ILE A 28 -5.55 -0.75 6.88
N LEU A 29 -4.61 -1.09 6.00
CA LEU A 29 -4.80 -1.10 4.54
C LEU A 29 -5.68 -2.27 4.05
N HIS A 30 -6.03 -3.21 4.93
CA HIS A 30 -7.03 -4.23 4.63
C HIS A 30 -8.47 -3.68 4.63
N ASP A 31 -8.73 -2.49 5.17
CA ASP A 31 -10.06 -1.89 5.23
C ASP A 31 -10.41 -1.13 3.93
N ASP A 32 -11.57 -1.42 3.35
CA ASP A 32 -12.02 -0.80 2.10
C ASP A 32 -12.31 0.70 2.25
N GLU A 33 -12.83 1.14 3.40
CA GLU A 33 -13.16 2.56 3.61
C GLU A 33 -11.90 3.40 3.76
N THR A 34 -10.89 2.90 4.47
CA THR A 34 -9.55 3.49 4.57
C THR A 34 -8.93 3.64 3.17
N ILE A 35 -8.95 2.60 2.35
CA ILE A 35 -8.41 2.67 0.97
C ILE A 35 -9.20 3.64 0.10
N LYS A 36 -10.53 3.68 0.22
CA LYS A 36 -11.36 4.68 -0.50
C LYS A 36 -10.99 6.10 -0.12
N HIS A 37 -10.71 6.36 1.16
CA HIS A 37 -10.30 7.67 1.63
C HIS A 37 -8.96 8.07 1.01
N TYR A 38 -7.95 7.18 1.06
CA TYR A 38 -6.64 7.44 0.47
C TYR A 38 -6.68 7.67 -1.04
N ILE A 39 -7.47 6.91 -1.78
CA ILE A 39 -7.66 7.13 -3.22
C ILE A 39 -8.29 8.50 -3.49
N LYS A 40 -9.26 8.94 -2.68
CA LYS A 40 -9.89 10.26 -2.82
C LYS A 40 -8.93 11.40 -2.50
N GLU A 41 -8.00 11.19 -1.57
CA GLU A 41 -6.95 12.16 -1.23
C GLU A 41 -5.77 12.13 -2.20
N GLY A 42 -5.76 11.21 -3.17
CA GLY A 42 -4.67 11.07 -4.14
C GLY A 42 -3.39 10.47 -3.55
N LEU A 43 -3.49 9.78 -2.42
CA LEU A 43 -2.36 9.08 -1.81
C LEU A 43 -1.96 7.86 -2.64
N SER A 44 -0.66 7.62 -2.79
CA SER A 44 -0.14 6.40 -3.39
C SER A 44 -0.05 5.26 -2.35
N PRO A 45 0.00 3.99 -2.77
CA PRO A 45 0.27 2.88 -1.86
C PRO A 45 1.54 3.04 -1.02
N VAL A 46 2.60 3.63 -1.58
CA VAL A 46 3.86 3.87 -0.88
C VAL A 46 3.68 4.92 0.22
N ASP A 47 3.01 6.03 -0.10
CA ASP A 47 2.75 7.09 0.87
C ASP A 47 1.87 6.61 2.02
N ALA A 48 0.82 5.84 1.70
CA ALA A 48 -0.06 5.25 2.70
C ALA A 48 0.70 4.29 3.64
N ILE A 49 1.62 3.48 3.10
CA ILE A 49 2.43 2.57 3.91
C ILE A 49 3.42 3.34 4.80
N ASN A 50 4.03 4.40 4.27
CA ASN A 50 4.91 5.26 5.05
C ASN A 50 4.15 5.98 6.18
N GLN A 51 2.91 6.42 5.94
CA GLN A 51 2.07 7.06 6.95
C GLN A 51 1.71 6.13 8.13
N ILE A 52 1.57 4.82 7.89
CA ILE A 52 1.31 3.84 8.95
C ILE A 52 2.59 3.40 9.68
N GLY A 53 3.72 4.07 9.45
CA GLY A 53 4.97 3.86 10.17
C GLY A 53 5.79 2.67 9.69
N ILE A 54 5.51 2.14 8.50
CA ILE A 54 6.31 1.08 7.87
C ILE A 54 7.19 1.73 6.80
N PRO A 55 8.47 2.03 7.10
CA PRO A 55 9.31 2.79 6.18
C PRO A 55 9.64 1.95 4.95
N ILE A 56 9.07 2.32 3.80
CA ILE A 56 9.47 1.80 2.50
C ILE A 56 10.46 2.79 1.88
N LYS A 57 11.70 2.34 1.70
CA LYS A 57 12.67 3.06 0.89
C LYS A 57 12.35 2.83 -0.58
N ALA A 58 11.79 3.84 -1.24
CA ALA A 58 11.50 3.81 -2.67
C ALA A 58 12.74 3.45 -3.53
N SER A 59 13.95 3.73 -3.04
CA SER A 59 15.22 3.35 -3.68
C SER A 59 15.48 1.84 -3.76
N GLU A 60 14.79 1.04 -2.96
CA GLU A 60 14.92 -0.43 -2.93
C GLU A 60 13.79 -1.12 -3.73
N VAL A 61 12.84 -0.36 -4.26
CA VAL A 61 11.81 -0.88 -5.17
C VAL A 61 12.44 -1.06 -6.55
N SER A 62 13.17 -2.17 -6.73
CA SER A 62 13.65 -2.57 -8.06
C SER A 62 12.48 -3.00 -8.91
N ILE A 63 11.96 -2.08 -9.72
CA ILE A 63 11.02 -2.41 -10.80
C ILE A 63 11.90 -2.84 -11.98
N SER A 64 12.19 -4.14 -12.08
CA SER A 64 12.76 -4.71 -13.31
C SER A 64 11.68 -4.70 -14.39
N TYR A 65 11.92 -3.91 -15.45
CA TYR A 65 11.07 -3.81 -16.64
C TYR A 65 11.07 -5.10 -17.48
#